data_AF-A0AAI8QHI4-F1
#
_entry.id   AF-A0AAI8QHI4-F1
#
_cell.length_a   1.000
_cell.length_b   1.000
_cell.length_c   1.000
_cell.angle_alpha   90.00
_cell.angle_beta   90.00
_cell.angle_gamma   90.00
#
_symmetry.space_group_name_H-M   'P 1'
#
loop_
_entity.id
_entity.type
_entity.pdbx_description
1 polymer ?
#
loop_
_entity_poly.entity_id
_entity_poly.type
_entity_poly.pdbx_seq_one_letter_code
_entity_poly.pdbx_strand_id
1 'polypeptide(L)'
;MQYFVTIYIDTMKPKLDFIPFTIPHAFLGLTHTHPDELDSQSNIEIEKYSNPRYDSLIGYYFNTIKKDKGKWYERVYPSILSDEFEGEGFFGFGPVTHDTNHWGKVYENNQYAPESNNVVNEYVEPYYYKERSLSTFWQQNRCVFEISKEQYEVLVESIKKEVRFTQNRNATMQSSDFQLSTSLENMQNTMYYNSTPVNLPISLNWFPNIHNCVTWVLNKLDSIGIEIIDNEEWLPDNISTRDSLLQKFHYLQYLYAVFRKFQSIDSNLESIAGAKAFRTWARSMTQNKIFCALKIEGDITKGLNISTECKRTITQNQKYYENKLKDFITKSSDFMRVYNRINEQLERLLTKVKNLGYTNIQGDFTFIMWNDELQTRMLLDSKHRDENTKDYIAYPIEQIDPNIPDCNWTLNHNASFILILRDEMLCRAVYKNYHYSNMSESFIDSTNKSHIAILSGNDDLSYWSKSLHALRKSVVCEE
;
A
#
# COMPACT_ATOMS: atom_id res chain seq x y z
N MET A 1 0.98 2.86 22.42
CA MET A 1 1.27 4.10 21.66
C MET A 1 0.86 3.83 20.23
N GLN A 2 0.16 4.76 19.59
CA GLN A 2 -0.23 4.66 18.18
C GLN A 2 0.85 5.27 17.31
N TYR A 3 0.94 4.82 16.06
CA TYR A 3 1.96 5.24 15.11
C TYR A 3 1.29 5.56 13.79
N PHE A 4 1.54 6.75 13.24
CA PHE A 4 0.90 7.21 12.02
C PHE A 4 1.94 7.60 10.98
N VAL A 5 1.74 7.10 9.76
CA VAL A 5 2.44 7.58 8.56
C VAL A 5 1.43 8.30 7.69
N THR A 6 1.79 9.51 7.25
CA THR A 6 0.91 10.37 6.46
C THR A 6 1.60 10.79 5.18
N ILE A 7 0.94 10.59 4.04
CA ILE A 7 1.33 11.21 2.77
C ILE A 7 0.80 12.63 2.76
N TYR A 8 1.64 13.61 2.49
CA TYR A 8 1.25 14.99 2.21
C TYR A 8 1.51 15.33 0.75
N ILE A 9 0.58 16.07 0.14
CA ILE A 9 0.74 16.62 -1.22
C ILE A 9 0.83 18.14 -1.15
N ASP A 10 1.92 18.68 -1.67
CA ASP A 10 2.07 20.09 -1.96
C ASP A 10 1.96 20.35 -3.46
N THR A 11 1.16 21.34 -3.85
CA THR A 11 1.00 21.69 -5.25
C THR A 11 2.03 22.72 -5.65
N MET A 12 3.03 22.30 -6.41
CA MET A 12 4.00 23.23 -6.99
C MET A 12 3.39 23.86 -8.24
N LYS A 13 3.24 25.20 -8.22
CA LYS A 13 2.95 25.98 -9.42
C LYS A 13 4.27 26.27 -10.14
N PRO A 14 4.45 25.88 -11.41
CA PRO A 14 5.63 26.26 -12.16
C PRO A 14 5.74 27.79 -12.23
N LYS A 15 6.97 28.34 -12.14
CA LYS A 15 7.22 29.78 -12.32
C LYS A 15 7.00 30.26 -13.77
N LEU A 16 6.74 29.35 -14.70
CA LEU A 16 6.46 29.64 -16.10
C LEU A 16 4.95 29.73 -16.30
N ASP A 17 4.44 30.96 -16.45
CA ASP A 17 3.02 31.26 -16.76
C ASP A 17 2.50 30.58 -18.05
N PHE A 18 3.37 29.94 -18.82
CA PHE A 18 3.06 29.22 -20.06
C PHE A 18 2.75 27.72 -19.85
N ILE A 19 2.92 27.18 -18.64
CA ILE A 19 2.69 25.76 -18.36
C ILE A 19 1.43 25.60 -17.50
N PRO A 20 0.30 25.13 -18.05
CA PRO A 20 -1.00 25.09 -17.37
C PRO A 20 -1.18 23.85 -16.48
N PHE A 21 -0.11 23.28 -15.92
CA PHE A 21 -0.21 22.09 -15.05
C PHE A 21 0.51 22.27 -13.71
N THR A 22 -0.13 21.77 -12.65
CA THR A 22 0.45 21.68 -11.30
C THR A 22 1.23 20.39 -11.15
N ILE A 23 2.48 20.47 -10.68
CA ILE A 23 3.27 19.30 -10.33
C ILE A 23 3.04 18.99 -8.85
N PRO A 24 2.46 17.84 -8.48
CA PRO A 24 2.34 17.45 -7.09
C PRO A 24 3.71 17.03 -6.56
N HIS A 25 4.10 17.63 -5.43
CA HIS A 25 5.21 17.18 -4.61
C HIS A 25 4.65 16.37 -3.44
N ALA A 26 5.19 15.17 -3.20
CA ALA A 26 4.76 14.34 -2.07
C ALA A 26 5.87 14.11 -1.05
N PHE A 27 5.50 13.99 0.22
CA PHE A 27 6.40 13.67 1.31
C PHE A 27 5.67 12.93 2.43
N LEU A 28 6.43 12.30 3.32
CA LEU A 28 5.92 11.60 4.49
C LEU A 28 5.96 12.49 5.72
N GLY A 29 4.93 12.41 6.56
CA GLY A 29 4.98 12.81 7.96
C GLY A 29 4.81 11.60 8.88
N LEU A 30 5.65 11.51 9.90
CA LEU A 30 5.64 10.48 10.92
C LEU A 30 5.25 11.11 12.26
N THR A 31 4.21 10.57 12.90
CA THR A 31 3.62 11.11 14.13
C THR A 31 3.12 9.99 15.05
N HIS A 32 3.10 10.23 16.36
CA HIS A 32 2.53 9.33 17.38
C HIS A 32 1.08 9.69 17.77
N THR A 33 0.56 10.80 17.23
CA THR A 33 -0.82 11.27 17.41
C THR A 33 -1.45 11.48 16.04
N HIS A 34 -2.73 11.17 15.88
CA HIS A 34 -3.39 11.30 14.58
C HIS A 34 -3.35 12.77 14.10
N PRO A 35 -3.01 13.06 12.84
CA PRO A 35 -2.94 14.43 12.32
C PRO A 35 -4.23 15.26 12.49
N ASP A 36 -5.41 14.63 12.41
CA ASP A 36 -6.68 15.33 12.68
C ASP A 36 -6.80 15.79 14.14
N GLU A 37 -6.29 15.00 15.08
CA GLU A 37 -6.26 15.39 16.49
C GLU A 37 -5.25 16.51 16.70
N LEU A 38 -4.07 16.42 16.07
CA LEU A 38 -3.06 17.48 16.11
C LEU A 38 -3.58 18.80 15.52
N ASP A 39 -4.37 18.76 14.45
CA ASP A 39 -4.96 19.96 13.84
C ASP A 39 -5.96 20.67 14.75
N SER A 40 -6.68 19.88 15.58
CA SER A 40 -7.64 20.38 16.56
C SER A 40 -6.99 21.15 17.72
N GLN A 41 -5.67 21.01 17.90
CA GLN A 41 -4.93 21.70 18.95
C GLN A 41 -4.81 23.19 18.66
N SER A 42 -4.85 23.99 19.73
CA SER A 42 -4.45 25.40 19.69
C SER A 42 -2.95 25.52 19.38
N ASN A 43 -2.48 26.73 19.07
CA ASN A 43 -1.05 26.95 18.89
C ASN A 43 -0.27 26.53 20.14
N ILE A 44 0.76 25.71 19.94
CA ILE A 44 1.66 25.18 20.97
C ILE A 44 3.01 25.87 20.88
N GLU A 45 3.76 25.88 21.99
CA GLU A 45 5.15 26.36 21.96
C GLU A 45 6.03 25.35 21.24
N ILE A 46 6.72 25.81 20.20
CA ILE A 46 7.54 24.98 19.31
C ILE A 46 8.78 25.75 18.86
N GLU A 47 9.79 25.01 18.42
CA GLU A 47 10.88 25.54 17.62
C GLU A 47 10.47 25.53 16.15
N LYS A 48 10.60 26.68 15.47
CA LYS A 48 10.29 26.82 14.04
C LYS A 48 11.24 27.78 13.33
N TYR A 49 11.34 27.68 12.01
CA TYR A 49 12.11 28.66 11.24
C TYR A 49 11.53 30.07 11.40
N SER A 50 12.41 31.06 11.59
CA SER A 50 12.04 32.48 11.57
C SER A 50 11.58 32.89 10.19
N ASN A 51 10.93 34.05 10.06
CA ASN A 51 10.79 34.67 8.74
C ASN A 51 12.19 34.90 8.13
N PRO A 52 12.35 34.74 6.81
CA PRO A 52 13.62 35.01 6.14
C PRO A 52 14.07 36.44 6.40
N ARG A 53 15.36 36.63 6.71
CA ARG A 53 15.98 37.95 6.91
C ARG A 53 17.12 38.11 5.92
N TYR A 54 17.18 39.27 5.27
CA TYR A 54 18.31 39.62 4.41
C TYR A 54 19.49 40.07 5.27
N ASP A 55 20.65 39.46 5.07
CA ASP A 55 21.91 39.93 5.66
C ASP A 55 22.76 40.58 4.58
N SER A 56 23.01 41.88 4.72
CA SER A 56 23.78 42.66 3.77
C SER A 56 25.28 42.37 3.78
N LEU A 57 25.83 41.80 4.86
CA LEU A 57 27.25 41.47 4.97
C LEU A 57 27.60 40.23 4.14
N ILE A 58 26.69 39.26 4.12
CA ILE A 58 26.87 37.98 3.42
C ILE A 58 26.07 37.92 2.10
N GLY A 59 25.13 38.85 1.90
CA GLY A 59 24.48 39.13 0.62
C GLY A 59 23.28 38.24 0.27
N TYR A 60 22.68 37.54 1.25
CA TYR A 60 21.58 36.59 1.02
C TYR A 60 20.54 36.57 2.15
N TYR A 61 19.39 35.92 1.89
CA TYR A 61 18.37 35.65 2.91
C TYR A 61 18.67 34.36 3.67
N PHE A 62 18.41 34.36 4.97
CA PHE A 62 18.53 33.19 5.84
C PHE A 62 17.40 33.15 6.88
N ASN A 63 17.15 31.98 7.45
CA ASN A 63 16.30 31.81 8.63
C ASN A 63 17.17 31.42 9.83
N THR A 64 16.70 31.73 11.03
CA THR A 64 17.19 31.13 12.28
C THR A 64 16.09 30.27 12.88
N ILE A 65 16.42 29.26 13.69
CA ILE A 65 15.42 28.58 14.51
C ILE A 65 15.03 29.50 15.67
N LYS A 66 13.73 29.66 15.92
CA LYS A 66 13.19 30.44 17.05
C LYS A 66 12.15 29.62 17.82
N LYS A 67 12.02 29.91 19.12
CA LYS A 67 10.88 29.44 19.93
C LYS A 67 9.71 30.40 19.77
N ASP A 68 8.54 29.87 19.40
CA ASP A 68 7.33 30.66 19.20
C ASP A 68 6.07 29.79 19.37
N LYS A 69 4.89 30.40 19.45
CA LYS A 69 3.62 29.69 19.37
C LYS A 69 3.25 29.41 17.91
N GLY A 70 2.97 28.17 17.59
CA GLY A 70 2.66 27.75 16.22
C GLY A 70 1.82 26.49 16.14
N LYS A 71 1.46 26.12 14.91
CA LYS A 71 0.78 24.85 14.64
C LYS A 71 1.79 23.71 14.68
N TRP A 72 1.34 22.50 15.00
CA TRP A 72 2.22 21.34 15.19
C TRP A 72 3.09 21.03 13.96
N TYR A 73 2.54 21.20 12.76
CA TYR A 73 3.25 21.01 11.50
C TYR A 73 4.25 22.14 11.19
N GLU A 74 4.34 23.19 12.00
CA GLU A 74 5.41 24.20 11.90
C GLU A 74 6.63 23.85 12.77
N ARG A 75 6.59 22.75 13.52
CA ARG A 75 7.73 22.34 14.36
C ARG A 75 8.90 21.94 13.46
N VAL A 76 10.10 22.45 13.76
CA VAL A 76 11.36 21.90 13.27
C VAL A 76 11.76 20.74 14.18
N TYR A 77 11.96 19.57 13.59
CA TYR A 77 12.34 18.36 14.30
C TYR A 77 13.87 18.20 14.27
N PRO A 78 14.49 17.66 15.34
CA PRO A 78 15.87 17.22 15.30
C PRO A 78 16.11 16.26 14.13
N SER A 79 17.35 16.25 13.60
CA SER A 79 17.69 15.30 12.54
C SER A 79 17.45 13.86 13.00
N ILE A 80 16.94 13.00 12.12
CA ILE A 80 16.77 11.55 12.31
C ILE A 80 18.08 10.83 12.66
N LEU A 81 19.22 11.47 12.39
CA LEU A 81 20.54 10.99 12.76
C LEU A 81 20.98 11.42 14.17
N SER A 82 20.28 12.37 14.79
CA SER A 82 20.54 12.87 16.13
C SER A 82 20.04 11.90 17.20
N ASP A 83 20.72 11.90 18.36
CA ASP A 83 20.25 11.21 19.57
C ASP A 83 19.02 11.89 20.18
N GLU A 84 18.72 13.13 19.78
CA GLU A 84 17.54 13.89 20.19
C GLU A 84 16.29 13.59 19.34
N PHE A 85 16.39 12.70 18.35
CA PHE A 85 15.27 12.36 17.49
C PHE A 85 14.24 11.49 18.23
N GLU A 86 13.05 12.04 18.47
CA GLU A 86 11.98 11.36 19.22
C GLU A 86 11.05 10.51 18.34
N GLY A 87 11.44 10.20 17.10
CA GLY A 87 10.65 9.34 16.22
C GLY A 87 9.64 10.07 15.33
N GLU A 88 9.47 11.38 15.46
CA GLU A 88 8.52 12.18 14.65
C GLU A 88 9.23 13.13 13.69
N GLY A 89 8.62 13.42 12.54
CA GLY A 89 9.18 14.38 11.60
C GLY A 89 8.59 14.26 10.19
N PHE A 90 9.07 15.12 9.28
CA PHE A 90 8.67 15.11 7.88
C PHE A 90 9.85 14.85 6.95
N PHE A 91 9.66 13.94 6.00
CA PHE A 91 10.71 13.43 5.13
C PHE A 91 10.26 13.42 3.68
N GLY A 92 11.05 14.03 2.79
CA GLY A 92 10.78 14.05 1.36
C GLY A 92 12.00 13.62 0.56
N PHE A 93 11.79 13.29 -0.70
CA PHE A 93 12.88 13.02 -1.64
C PHE A 93 12.83 14.07 -2.75
N GLY A 94 13.98 14.50 -3.23
CA GLY A 94 14.06 15.50 -4.30
C GLY A 94 15.46 15.56 -4.91
N PRO A 95 15.64 16.18 -6.07
CA PRO A 95 16.97 16.42 -6.61
C PRO A 95 17.76 17.39 -5.71
N VAL A 96 19.09 17.30 -5.74
CA VAL A 96 19.98 18.19 -4.98
C VAL A 96 19.96 19.64 -5.51
N THR A 97 19.60 19.82 -6.78
CA THR A 97 19.37 21.14 -7.42
C THR A 97 18.10 21.09 -8.28
N HIS A 98 17.64 22.23 -8.77
CA HIS A 98 16.47 22.32 -9.65
C HIS A 98 16.67 21.72 -11.05
N ASP A 99 17.80 21.08 -11.35
CA ASP A 99 18.10 20.52 -12.67
C ASP A 99 17.85 19.00 -12.73
N THR A 100 17.33 18.56 -13.88
CA THR A 100 16.83 17.19 -14.11
C THR A 100 17.90 16.09 -14.13
N ASN A 101 19.19 16.44 -14.10
CA ASN A 101 20.31 15.49 -14.18
C ASN A 101 21.06 15.30 -12.86
N HIS A 102 20.43 15.62 -11.73
CA HIS A 102 21.07 15.57 -10.42
C HIS A 102 20.67 14.33 -9.63
N TRP A 103 21.59 13.89 -8.77
CA TRP A 103 21.36 12.83 -7.81
C TRP A 103 20.24 13.25 -6.86
N GLY A 104 19.41 12.29 -6.44
CA GLY A 104 18.36 12.54 -5.45
C GLY A 104 18.91 12.66 -4.03
N LYS A 105 18.18 13.32 -3.13
CA LYS A 105 18.50 13.48 -1.72
C LYS A 105 17.23 13.31 -0.88
N VAL A 106 17.36 12.69 0.29
CA VAL A 106 16.31 12.68 1.29
C VAL A 106 16.45 13.95 2.13
N TYR A 107 15.39 14.74 2.16
CA TYR A 107 15.28 15.96 2.92
C TYR A 107 14.48 15.72 4.19
N GLU A 108 15.06 16.17 5.30
CA GLU A 108 14.39 16.26 6.59
C GLU A 108 13.66 17.60 6.71
N ASN A 109 12.71 17.68 7.63
CA ASN A 109 11.86 18.86 7.80
C ASN A 109 11.20 19.32 6.48
N ASN A 110 10.73 18.37 5.67
CA ASN A 110 10.19 18.62 4.33
C ASN A 110 8.81 19.31 4.30
N GLN A 111 8.21 19.60 5.46
CA GLN A 111 7.12 20.57 5.62
C GLN A 111 7.56 22.00 5.27
N TYR A 112 8.87 22.25 5.24
CA TYR A 112 9.49 23.43 4.69
C TYR A 112 10.03 23.16 3.28
N ALA A 113 9.80 24.09 2.36
CA ALA A 113 10.39 24.11 1.04
C ALA A 113 11.64 25.02 1.01
N PRO A 114 12.76 24.58 0.43
CA PRO A 114 13.89 25.46 0.16
C PRO A 114 13.52 26.45 -0.96
N GLU A 115 13.80 27.73 -0.76
CA GLU A 115 13.57 28.81 -1.72
C GLU A 115 14.90 29.50 -2.07
N SER A 116 15.20 29.59 -3.37
CA SER A 116 16.52 30.03 -3.85
C SER A 116 16.78 31.51 -3.57
N ASN A 117 17.96 31.80 -3.04
CA ASN A 117 18.55 33.12 -3.04
C ASN A 117 18.96 33.51 -4.47
N ASN A 118 18.73 34.77 -4.85
CA ASN A 118 19.08 35.29 -6.18
C ASN A 118 20.60 35.43 -6.41
N VAL A 119 21.43 35.12 -5.42
CA VAL A 119 22.89 35.22 -5.45
C VAL A 119 23.48 33.93 -4.88
N VAL A 120 24.10 33.13 -5.73
CA VAL A 120 24.78 31.87 -5.36
C VAL A 120 26.28 32.15 -5.24
N ASN A 121 26.88 31.84 -4.09
CA ASN A 121 28.33 31.80 -3.88
C ASN A 121 28.70 30.40 -3.34
N GLU A 122 29.89 29.91 -3.66
CA GLU A 122 30.42 28.56 -3.41
C GLU A 122 30.52 28.14 -1.92
N TYR A 123 30.28 29.06 -0.97
CA TYR A 123 30.48 28.83 0.47
C TYR A 123 29.19 28.73 1.30
N VAL A 124 27.99 28.88 0.72
CA VAL A 124 26.73 28.95 1.47
C VAL A 124 25.63 28.20 0.72
N GLU A 125 24.82 27.40 1.43
CA GLU A 125 23.58 26.86 0.86
C GLU A 125 22.71 28.02 0.34
N PRO A 126 22.44 28.10 -0.97
CA PRO A 126 21.84 29.28 -1.59
C PRO A 126 20.32 29.31 -1.37
N TYR A 127 19.83 28.87 -0.22
CA TYR A 127 18.41 28.70 0.05
C TYR A 127 18.06 29.21 1.45
N TYR A 128 16.84 29.71 1.57
CA TYR A 128 16.16 29.89 2.85
C TYR A 128 14.93 28.98 2.87
N TYR A 129 14.45 28.64 4.06
CA TYR A 129 13.30 27.75 4.22
C TYR A 129 12.02 28.56 4.36
N LYS A 130 11.03 28.16 3.59
CA LYS A 130 9.67 28.68 3.67
C LYS A 130 8.72 27.54 3.96
N GLU A 131 7.79 27.77 4.86
CA GLU A 131 6.75 26.78 5.14
C GLU A 131 5.95 26.51 3.87
N ARG A 132 5.64 25.23 3.61
CA ARG A 132 4.74 24.88 2.53
C ARG A 132 3.35 25.46 2.77
N SER A 133 2.56 25.55 1.71
CA SER A 133 1.24 26.17 1.79
C SER A 133 0.37 25.54 2.88
N LEU A 134 -0.46 26.32 3.57
CA LEU A 134 -1.42 25.79 4.54
C LEU A 134 -2.28 24.66 3.93
N SER A 135 -2.59 24.78 2.63
CA SER A 135 -3.35 23.76 1.93
C SER A 135 -2.68 22.38 1.90
N THR A 136 -1.36 22.30 1.96
CA THR A 136 -0.62 21.04 2.04
C THR A 136 -1.08 20.18 3.22
N PHE A 137 -1.45 20.82 4.34
CA PHE A 137 -1.82 20.13 5.58
C PHE A 137 -3.33 19.87 5.71
N TRP A 138 -4.15 20.34 4.76
CA TRP A 138 -5.58 20.08 4.76
C TRP A 138 -5.90 18.59 4.59
N GLN A 139 -7.00 18.13 5.19
CA GLN A 139 -7.44 16.72 5.14
C GLN A 139 -7.54 16.18 3.72
N GLN A 140 -8.05 16.97 2.77
CA GLN A 140 -8.17 16.58 1.37
C GLN A 140 -6.83 16.47 0.62
N ASN A 141 -5.72 16.96 1.18
CA ASN A 141 -4.39 16.89 0.56
C ASN A 141 -3.44 15.94 1.31
N ARG A 142 -3.97 15.13 2.24
CA ARG A 142 -3.20 14.12 2.96
C ARG A 142 -3.90 12.78 3.04
N CYS A 143 -3.12 11.72 3.23
CA CYS A 143 -3.61 10.36 3.42
C CYS A 143 -2.90 9.74 4.63
N VAL A 144 -3.65 9.41 5.68
CA VAL A 144 -3.14 8.94 6.97
C VAL A 144 -3.32 7.43 7.09
N PHE A 145 -2.30 6.73 7.58
CA PHE A 145 -2.34 5.30 7.92
C PHE A 145 -1.86 5.09 9.36
N GLU A 146 -2.68 4.43 10.19
CA GLU A 146 -2.27 3.96 11.52
C GLU A 146 -1.55 2.62 11.40
N ILE A 147 -0.22 2.61 11.53
CA ILE A 147 0.62 1.43 11.32
C ILE A 147 1.08 0.79 12.64
N SER A 148 1.57 -0.44 12.57
CA SER A 148 2.13 -1.13 13.73
C SER A 148 3.48 -0.52 14.14
N LYS A 149 3.91 -0.83 15.37
CA LYS A 149 5.22 -0.41 15.87
C LYS A 149 6.37 -0.90 14.99
N GLU A 150 6.33 -2.16 14.57
CA GLU A 150 7.34 -2.76 13.68
C GLU A 150 7.41 -2.01 12.34
N GLN A 151 6.24 -1.75 11.73
CA GLN A 151 6.15 -0.99 10.49
C GLN A 151 6.77 0.41 10.63
N TYR A 152 6.48 1.09 11.74
CA TYR A 152 7.00 2.43 12.01
C TYR A 152 8.53 2.43 12.22
N GLU A 153 9.05 1.54 13.05
CA GLU A 153 10.49 1.45 13.36
C GLU A 153 11.31 1.09 12.11
N VAL A 154 10.83 0.13 11.30
CA VAL A 154 11.50 -0.24 10.04
C VAL A 154 11.47 0.91 9.03
N LEU A 155 10.36 1.66 8.98
CA LEU A 155 10.27 2.85 8.12
C LEU A 155 11.26 3.94 8.56
N VAL A 156 11.32 4.24 9.85
CA VAL A 156 12.28 5.20 10.43
C VAL A 156 13.72 4.79 10.10
N GLU A 157 14.09 3.54 10.36
CA GLU A 157 15.45 3.06 10.07
C GLU A 157 15.76 3.06 8.56
N SER A 158 14.77 2.77 7.71
CA SER A 158 14.92 2.87 6.26
C SER A 158 15.21 4.30 5.82
N ILE A 159 14.46 5.29 6.34
CA ILE A 159 14.68 6.71 6.05
C ILE A 159 16.03 7.16 6.60
N LYS A 160 16.39 6.76 7.82
CA LYS A 160 17.65 7.08 8.48
C LYS A 160 18.86 6.64 7.65
N LYS A 161 18.81 5.43 7.08
CA LYS A 161 19.85 4.92 6.17
C LYS A 161 20.01 5.79 4.92
N GLU A 162 18.90 6.21 4.32
CA GLU A 162 18.93 7.05 3.11
C GLU A 162 19.34 8.50 3.40
N VAL A 163 18.94 9.08 4.54
CA VAL A 163 19.43 10.39 4.98
C VAL A 163 20.95 10.33 5.15
N ARG A 164 21.46 9.34 5.87
CA ARG A 164 22.91 9.15 6.04
C ARG A 164 23.63 8.98 4.71
N PHE A 165 23.08 8.22 3.78
CA PHE A 165 23.69 8.02 2.47
C PHE A 165 23.68 9.31 1.64
N THR A 166 22.60 10.08 1.68
CA THR A 166 22.41 11.26 0.81
C THR A 166 22.87 12.58 1.41
N GLN A 167 23.26 12.62 2.69
CA GLN A 167 23.61 13.85 3.43
C GLN A 167 24.66 14.71 2.73
N ASN A 168 25.69 14.09 2.13
CA ASN A 168 26.83 14.78 1.52
C ASN A 168 26.61 15.14 0.04
N ARG A 169 25.47 14.81 -0.56
CA ARG A 169 25.21 15.12 -1.97
C ARG A 169 25.04 16.63 -2.15
N ASN A 170 25.80 17.23 -3.06
CA ASN A 170 25.79 18.66 -3.39
C ASN A 170 25.67 18.93 -4.91
N ALA A 171 25.41 20.19 -5.27
CA ALA A 171 25.18 20.65 -6.64
C ALA A 171 26.39 20.50 -7.56
N THR A 172 27.58 20.69 -7.00
CA THR A 172 28.86 20.80 -7.69
C THR A 172 29.74 19.63 -7.28
N MET A 173 29.58 18.49 -7.96
CA MET A 173 30.30 17.23 -7.70
C MET A 173 31.78 17.44 -7.34
N GLN A 174 32.12 17.46 -6.04
CA GLN A 174 33.49 17.33 -5.55
C GLN A 174 33.50 16.66 -4.17
N SER A 175 33.09 15.40 -4.07
CA SER A 175 33.67 14.44 -3.12
C SER A 175 33.12 13.02 -3.31
N SER A 176 33.97 12.19 -3.94
CA SER A 176 34.15 10.75 -3.68
C SER A 176 32.96 9.79 -3.81
N ASP A 177 32.49 9.55 -5.04
CA ASP A 177 31.86 8.26 -5.39
C ASP A 177 32.88 7.11 -5.52
N PHE A 178 34.18 7.39 -5.39
CA PHE A 178 35.24 6.38 -5.54
C PHE A 178 35.43 5.47 -4.31
N GLN A 179 34.79 5.77 -3.17
CA GLN A 179 34.91 4.97 -1.94
C GLN A 179 33.63 4.24 -1.52
N LEU A 180 32.54 4.34 -2.29
CA LEU A 180 31.34 3.54 -2.04
C LEU A 180 31.52 2.16 -2.70
N SER A 181 32.07 1.21 -1.94
CA SER A 181 32.28 -0.19 -2.32
C SER A 181 30.98 -1.00 -2.46
N THR A 182 29.97 -0.43 -3.10
CA THR A 182 28.73 -1.12 -3.48
C THR A 182 28.62 -1.03 -4.99
N SER A 183 28.39 -2.16 -5.67
CA SER A 183 28.33 -2.23 -7.13
C SER A 183 27.46 -1.11 -7.72
N LEU A 184 27.87 -0.60 -8.89
CA LEU A 184 27.13 0.40 -9.67
C LEU A 184 25.64 0.00 -9.83
N GLU A 185 25.37 -1.31 -9.92
CA GLU A 185 24.05 -1.93 -9.96
C GLU A 185 23.22 -1.70 -8.67
N ASN A 186 23.83 -1.79 -7.49
CA ASN A 186 23.15 -1.47 -6.23
C ASN A 186 22.86 0.03 -6.10
N MET A 187 23.75 0.90 -6.55
CA MET A 187 23.52 2.35 -6.55
C MET A 187 22.44 2.78 -7.54
N GLN A 188 22.39 2.15 -8.72
CA GLN A 188 21.35 2.33 -9.74
C GLN A 188 19.97 1.88 -9.24
N ASN A 189 19.90 0.78 -8.49
CA ASN A 189 18.63 0.24 -7.99
C ASN A 189 18.11 0.90 -6.71
N THR A 190 18.96 1.57 -5.91
CA THR A 190 18.55 2.04 -4.57
C THR A 190 18.20 3.53 -4.49
N MET A 191 18.70 4.41 -5.36
CA MET A 191 18.44 5.86 -5.23
C MET A 191 18.39 6.67 -6.53
N TYR A 192 18.27 6.00 -7.68
CA TYR A 192 17.81 6.63 -8.92
C TYR A 192 16.30 6.47 -9.05
N TYR A 193 15.54 7.20 -8.23
CA TYR A 193 14.11 7.30 -8.49
C TYR A 193 13.89 8.30 -9.61
N ASN A 194 14.16 7.87 -10.84
CA ASN A 194 13.78 8.52 -12.09
C ASN A 194 14.31 9.96 -12.30
N SER A 195 15.63 10.12 -12.35
CA SER A 195 16.28 11.11 -13.23
C SER A 195 17.11 10.31 -14.22
N THR A 196 16.70 10.21 -15.48
CA THR A 196 17.31 9.28 -16.44
C THR A 196 18.82 9.54 -16.57
N PRO A 197 19.69 8.51 -16.53
CA PRO A 197 21.04 8.64 -17.05
C PRO A 197 20.99 8.74 -18.58
N VAL A 198 21.75 9.70 -19.10
CA VAL A 198 21.90 10.10 -20.51
C VAL A 198 22.08 8.89 -21.45
N ASN A 199 21.11 8.68 -22.37
CA ASN A 199 21.30 8.27 -23.79
C ASN A 199 19.97 7.94 -24.50
N LEU A 200 19.03 8.91 -24.55
CA LEU A 200 17.91 8.85 -25.50
C LEU A 200 18.13 9.86 -26.64
N PRO A 201 17.61 9.60 -27.86
CA PRO A 201 17.73 10.50 -28.98
C PRO A 201 17.21 11.91 -28.63
N ILE A 202 17.98 12.92 -29.03
CA ILE A 202 17.84 14.35 -28.69
C ILE A 202 16.43 14.91 -28.96
N SER A 203 15.63 14.27 -29.82
CA SER A 203 14.27 14.69 -30.18
C SER A 203 13.17 14.36 -29.16
N LEU A 204 13.47 13.63 -28.07
CA LEU A 204 12.51 13.31 -26.99
C LEU A 204 12.95 13.85 -25.60
N ASN A 205 14.02 14.64 -25.54
CA ASN A 205 14.67 15.10 -24.30
C ASN A 205 13.91 16.18 -23.51
N TRP A 206 12.66 16.51 -23.84
CA TRP A 206 11.92 17.60 -23.18
C TRP A 206 11.08 17.20 -21.97
N PHE A 207 10.95 15.90 -21.67
CA PHE A 207 10.30 15.43 -20.45
C PHE A 207 11.10 14.31 -19.75
N PRO A 208 12.33 14.58 -19.28
CA PRO A 208 13.05 13.61 -18.47
C PRO A 208 12.44 13.57 -17.07
N ASN A 209 11.57 12.57 -16.83
CA ASN A 209 11.23 11.97 -15.53
C ASN A 209 11.38 12.92 -14.31
N ILE A 210 10.32 13.65 -13.93
CA ILE A 210 10.40 14.72 -12.90
C ILE A 210 9.80 14.27 -11.53
N HIS A 211 9.50 12.98 -11.30
CA HIS A 211 8.65 12.58 -10.16
C HIS A 211 9.28 11.53 -9.22
N ASN A 212 10.39 11.94 -8.61
CA ASN A 212 11.14 11.13 -7.67
C ASN A 212 10.53 11.08 -6.25
N CYS A 213 9.81 12.13 -5.85
CA CYS A 213 9.27 12.28 -4.50
C CYS A 213 8.04 11.39 -4.25
N VAL A 214 7.08 11.35 -5.19
CA VAL A 214 5.89 10.50 -5.11
C VAL A 214 6.28 9.03 -5.12
N THR A 215 7.14 8.63 -6.06
CA THR A 215 7.65 7.27 -6.17
C THR A 215 8.36 6.83 -4.88
N TRP A 216 9.19 7.70 -4.30
CA TRP A 216 9.85 7.43 -3.02
C TRP A 216 8.84 7.19 -1.90
N VAL A 217 7.85 8.08 -1.73
CA VAL A 217 6.78 7.92 -0.73
C VAL A 217 6.05 6.59 -0.89
N LEU A 218 5.64 6.25 -2.12
CA LEU A 218 4.90 5.03 -2.39
C LEU A 218 5.74 3.77 -2.11
N ASN A 219 7.01 3.78 -2.49
CA ASN A 219 7.92 2.67 -2.21
C ASN A 219 8.16 2.50 -0.71
N LYS A 220 8.23 3.59 0.06
CA LYS A 220 8.31 3.51 1.53
C LYS A 220 7.09 2.80 2.12
N LEU A 221 5.89 3.18 1.69
CA LEU A 221 4.65 2.56 2.14
C LEU A 221 4.56 1.09 1.69
N ASP A 222 4.91 0.78 0.43
CA ASP A 222 4.95 -0.59 -0.08
C ASP A 222 5.92 -1.46 0.74
N SER A 223 7.08 -0.91 1.11
CA SER A 223 8.13 -1.64 1.84
C SER A 223 7.67 -2.15 3.22
N ILE A 224 6.74 -1.45 3.86
CA ILE A 224 6.15 -1.81 5.16
C ILE A 224 4.81 -2.55 5.03
N GLY A 225 4.43 -2.94 3.81
CA GLY A 225 3.24 -3.77 3.57
C GLY A 225 1.93 -3.01 3.38
N ILE A 226 1.95 -1.68 3.15
CA ILE A 226 0.78 -0.96 2.68
C ILE A 226 0.51 -1.34 1.22
N GLU A 227 -0.76 -1.58 0.88
CA GLU A 227 -1.18 -1.87 -0.50
C GLU A 227 -1.09 -0.60 -1.34
N ILE A 228 -0.18 -0.59 -2.32
CA ILE A 228 -0.08 0.48 -3.32
C ILE A 228 -0.52 -0.03 -4.68
N ILE A 229 -1.41 0.72 -5.35
CA ILE A 229 -1.85 0.43 -6.71
C ILE A 229 -0.92 1.13 -7.71
N ASP A 230 -0.19 0.31 -8.47
CA ASP A 230 0.66 0.68 -9.61
C ASP A 230 1.93 1.46 -9.20
N ASN A 231 3.00 0.71 -8.89
CA ASN A 231 4.32 1.24 -8.49
C ASN A 231 5.22 1.58 -9.69
N GLU A 232 4.89 1.09 -10.91
CA GLU A 232 5.88 1.00 -11.99
C GLU A 232 6.05 2.25 -12.84
N GLU A 233 5.12 3.21 -12.86
CA GLU A 233 5.30 4.41 -13.68
C GLU A 233 4.30 5.46 -13.23
N TRP A 234 4.74 6.44 -12.46
CA TRP A 234 3.91 7.62 -12.24
C TRP A 234 3.84 8.39 -13.56
N LEU A 235 2.62 8.54 -14.08
CA LEU A 235 2.29 9.11 -15.39
C LEU A 235 3.10 10.41 -15.65
N PRO A 236 4.02 10.44 -16.63
CA PRO A 236 4.61 11.68 -17.06
C PRO A 236 3.53 12.54 -17.75
N ASP A 237 3.33 13.74 -17.22
CA ASP A 237 2.94 14.95 -17.94
C ASP A 237 1.66 14.92 -18.80
N ASN A 238 0.49 15.00 -18.15
CA ASN A 238 -0.60 15.89 -18.61
C ASN A 238 -1.64 16.17 -17.50
N ILE A 239 -1.87 17.46 -17.21
CA ILE A 239 -3.01 18.21 -16.59
C ILE A 239 -3.89 17.59 -15.46
N SER A 240 -3.76 16.35 -15.03
CA SER A 240 -4.60 15.73 -13.98
C SER A 240 -3.83 14.86 -12.97
N THR A 241 -2.52 15.11 -12.81
CA THR A 241 -1.68 14.24 -11.98
C THR A 241 -1.93 14.38 -10.48
N ARG A 242 -2.23 15.60 -10.00
CA ARG A 242 -2.70 15.85 -8.64
C ARG A 242 -4.04 15.15 -8.40
N ASP A 243 -5.00 15.36 -9.29
CA ASP A 243 -6.33 14.78 -9.15
C ASP A 243 -6.27 13.25 -9.20
N SER A 244 -5.37 12.67 -10.00
CA SER A 244 -5.10 11.23 -10.02
C SER A 244 -4.51 10.73 -8.70
N LEU A 245 -3.60 11.49 -8.07
CA LEU A 245 -3.01 11.11 -6.77
C LEU A 245 -4.01 11.28 -5.62
N LEU A 246 -4.83 12.34 -5.65
CA LEU A 246 -5.94 12.52 -4.71
C LEU A 246 -7.00 11.43 -4.88
N GLN A 247 -7.30 11.03 -6.11
CA GLN A 247 -8.19 9.90 -6.39
C GLN A 247 -7.61 8.60 -5.82
N LYS A 248 -6.28 8.39 -5.90
CA LYS A 248 -5.59 7.25 -5.26
C LYS A 248 -5.80 7.24 -3.75
N PHE A 249 -5.84 8.38 -3.05
CA PHE A 249 -6.01 8.40 -1.60
C PHE A 249 -7.28 7.68 -1.14
N HIS A 250 -8.40 7.89 -1.83
CA HIS A 250 -9.65 7.18 -1.53
C HIS A 250 -9.50 5.66 -1.67
N TYR A 251 -8.82 5.19 -2.72
CA TYR A 251 -8.55 3.77 -2.89
C TYR A 251 -7.64 3.24 -1.78
N LEU A 252 -6.49 3.88 -1.54
CA LEU A 252 -5.52 3.46 -0.53
C LEU A 252 -6.15 3.40 0.87
N GLN A 253 -6.92 4.42 1.26
CA GLN A 253 -7.61 4.45 2.55
C GLN A 253 -8.61 3.30 2.68
N TYR A 254 -9.39 3.04 1.64
CA TYR A 254 -10.37 1.96 1.68
C TYR A 254 -9.70 0.58 1.79
N LEU A 255 -8.70 0.30 0.94
CA LEU A 255 -7.96 -0.97 0.96
C LEU A 255 -7.30 -1.18 2.32
N TYR A 256 -6.72 -0.12 2.88
CA TYR A 256 -6.12 -0.16 4.20
C TYR A 256 -7.15 -0.37 5.32
N ALA A 257 -8.31 0.27 5.24
CA ALA A 257 -9.38 0.08 6.22
C ALA A 257 -9.89 -1.36 6.24
N VAL A 258 -10.03 -2.00 5.07
CA VAL A 258 -10.36 -3.42 4.98
C VAL A 258 -9.25 -4.27 5.60
N PHE A 259 -7.98 -4.03 5.27
CA PHE A 259 -6.85 -4.73 5.89
C PHE A 259 -6.85 -4.60 7.43
N ARG A 260 -7.09 -3.40 7.96
CA ARG A 260 -7.17 -3.16 9.41
C ARG A 260 -8.26 -3.98 10.11
N LYS A 261 -9.36 -4.32 9.42
CA LYS A 261 -10.37 -5.24 9.97
C LYS A 261 -9.81 -6.65 10.17
N PHE A 262 -9.08 -7.18 9.18
CA PHE A 262 -8.40 -8.47 9.31
C PHE A 262 -7.33 -8.42 10.40
N GLN A 263 -6.51 -7.36 10.41
CA GLN A 263 -5.47 -7.17 11.41
C GLN A 263 -6.03 -7.10 12.84
N SER A 264 -7.21 -6.50 13.04
CA SER A 264 -7.85 -6.44 14.36
C SER A 264 -8.23 -7.81 14.94
N ILE A 265 -8.34 -8.83 14.08
CA ILE A 265 -8.71 -10.20 14.45
C ILE A 265 -7.46 -11.08 14.54
N ASP A 266 -6.51 -10.91 13.62
CA ASP A 266 -5.27 -11.69 13.55
C ASP A 266 -4.03 -10.81 13.77
N SER A 267 -3.48 -10.93 14.97
CA SER A 267 -2.28 -10.20 15.41
C SER A 267 -1.04 -10.50 14.56
N ASN A 268 -0.98 -11.62 13.82
CA ASN A 268 0.15 -11.90 12.95
C ASN A 268 0.24 -10.91 11.78
N LEU A 269 -0.89 -10.29 11.41
CA LEU A 269 -0.97 -9.26 10.37
C LEU A 269 -0.48 -7.88 10.84
N GLU A 270 -0.11 -7.71 12.11
CA GLU A 270 0.60 -6.51 12.58
C GLU A 270 2.05 -6.46 12.07
N SER A 271 2.63 -7.62 11.76
CA SER A 271 3.99 -7.70 11.23
C SER A 271 4.07 -7.25 9.76
N ILE A 272 5.24 -6.78 9.32
CA ILE A 272 5.46 -6.42 7.91
C ILE A 272 5.27 -7.65 7.01
N ALA A 273 5.74 -8.82 7.45
CA ALA A 273 5.56 -10.09 6.75
C ALA A 273 4.07 -10.44 6.60
N GLY A 274 3.28 -10.27 7.67
CA GLY A 274 1.83 -10.51 7.65
C GLY A 274 1.07 -9.52 6.77
N ALA A 275 1.41 -8.23 6.83
CA ALA A 275 0.83 -7.21 5.95
C ALA A 275 1.13 -7.51 4.46
N LYS A 276 2.38 -7.88 4.14
CA LYS A 276 2.77 -8.30 2.78
C LYS A 276 2.07 -9.58 2.35
N ALA A 277 1.92 -10.56 3.24
CA ALA A 277 1.19 -11.80 2.97
C ALA A 277 -0.28 -11.53 2.60
N PHE A 278 -0.95 -10.68 3.37
CA PHE A 278 -2.33 -10.25 3.08
C PHE A 278 -2.43 -9.60 1.70
N ARG A 279 -1.53 -8.67 1.39
CA ARG A 279 -1.45 -8.00 0.08
C ARG A 279 -1.23 -8.99 -1.05
N THR A 280 -0.26 -9.89 -0.92
CA THR A 280 0.04 -10.92 -1.93
C THR A 280 -1.18 -11.80 -2.19
N TRP A 281 -1.85 -12.23 -1.12
CA TRP A 281 -3.11 -12.96 -1.23
C TRP A 281 -4.19 -12.15 -1.95
N ALA A 282 -4.48 -10.93 -1.51
CA ALA A 282 -5.52 -10.09 -2.14
C ALA A 282 -5.22 -9.83 -3.63
N ARG A 283 -3.95 -9.61 -3.99
CA ARG A 283 -3.50 -9.50 -5.40
C ARG A 283 -3.78 -10.75 -6.21
N SER A 284 -3.51 -11.94 -5.66
CA SER A 284 -3.80 -13.23 -6.33
C SER A 284 -5.30 -13.41 -6.65
N MET A 285 -6.18 -12.74 -5.91
CA MET A 285 -7.62 -12.85 -6.11
C MET A 285 -8.16 -12.03 -7.28
N THR A 286 -7.38 -11.09 -7.82
CA THR A 286 -7.79 -10.28 -8.98
C THR A 286 -8.06 -11.12 -10.24
N GLN A 287 -7.44 -12.30 -10.33
CA GLN A 287 -7.59 -13.24 -11.44
C GLN A 287 -8.41 -14.49 -11.08
N ASN A 288 -8.94 -14.57 -9.85
CA ASN A 288 -9.62 -15.76 -9.36
C ASN A 288 -11.06 -15.86 -9.90
N LYS A 289 -11.40 -17.01 -10.49
CA LYS A 289 -12.73 -17.31 -11.05
C LYS A 289 -13.89 -17.22 -10.05
N ILE A 290 -13.65 -17.38 -8.74
CA ILE A 290 -14.68 -17.17 -7.70
C ILE A 290 -15.17 -15.72 -7.68
N PHE A 291 -14.31 -14.77 -8.07
CA PHE A 291 -14.62 -13.34 -8.12
C PHE A 291 -15.07 -12.89 -9.51
N CYS A 292 -15.18 -13.82 -10.46
CA CYS A 292 -15.71 -13.59 -11.80
C CYS A 292 -17.23 -13.83 -11.81
N ALA A 293 -17.96 -13.05 -12.62
CA ALA A 293 -19.39 -13.25 -12.78
C ALA A 293 -19.66 -14.59 -13.50
N LEU A 294 -20.68 -15.30 -13.05
CA LEU A 294 -21.20 -16.45 -13.77
C LEU A 294 -22.00 -15.97 -14.96
N LYS A 295 -21.63 -16.42 -16.15
CA LYS A 295 -22.43 -16.27 -17.35
C LYS A 295 -23.18 -17.56 -17.59
N ILE A 296 -24.50 -17.46 -17.52
CA ILE A 296 -25.42 -18.56 -17.77
C ILE A 296 -26.07 -18.28 -19.13
N GLU A 297 -25.69 -19.06 -20.13
CA GLU A 297 -26.27 -19.00 -21.48
C GLU A 297 -26.92 -20.34 -21.83
N GLY A 298 -28.05 -20.30 -22.51
CA GLY A 298 -28.70 -21.49 -23.06
C GLY A 298 -30.14 -21.70 -22.61
N ASP A 299 -30.73 -22.75 -23.17
CA ASP A 299 -32.11 -23.17 -22.91
C ASP A 299 -32.10 -24.21 -21.79
N ILE A 300 -32.88 -23.97 -20.73
CA ILE A 300 -33.01 -24.85 -19.56
C ILE A 300 -33.36 -26.29 -19.97
N THR A 301 -34.07 -26.48 -21.08
CA THR A 301 -34.48 -27.80 -21.58
C THR A 301 -33.39 -28.51 -22.40
N LYS A 302 -32.35 -27.81 -22.83
CA LYS A 302 -31.25 -28.33 -23.67
C LYS A 302 -29.89 -28.35 -22.95
N GLY A 303 -29.88 -27.95 -21.68
CA GLY A 303 -28.68 -27.77 -20.87
C GLY A 303 -28.23 -26.31 -20.85
N LEU A 304 -27.89 -25.83 -19.66
CA LEU A 304 -27.30 -24.51 -19.46
C LEU A 304 -25.78 -24.61 -19.68
N ASN A 305 -25.24 -23.71 -20.48
CA ASN A 305 -23.81 -23.52 -20.62
C ASN A 305 -23.37 -22.48 -19.58
N ILE A 306 -22.76 -22.97 -18.50
CA ILE A 306 -22.28 -22.13 -17.41
C ILE A 306 -20.80 -21.87 -17.69
N SER A 307 -20.45 -20.60 -17.89
CA SER A 307 -19.05 -20.18 -18.05
C SER A 307 -18.72 -19.09 -17.04
N THR A 308 -17.45 -19.03 -16.64
CA THR A 308 -16.92 -17.95 -15.80
C THR A 308 -16.38 -16.86 -16.72
N GLU A 309 -17.03 -15.70 -16.76
CA GLU A 309 -16.49 -14.55 -17.50
C GLU A 309 -15.60 -13.73 -16.56
N CYS A 310 -14.30 -14.02 -16.61
CA CYS A 310 -13.28 -13.17 -16.01
C CYS A 310 -12.86 -11.99 -16.92
N LYS A 311 -13.44 -11.90 -18.14
CA LYS A 311 -12.98 -10.95 -19.16
C LYS A 311 -13.62 -9.58 -19.02
N ARG A 312 -12.75 -8.59 -18.83
CA ARG A 312 -12.94 -7.15 -19.06
C ARG A 312 -13.68 -6.91 -20.39
N THR A 313 -14.91 -6.41 -20.33
CA THR A 313 -15.50 -5.73 -21.49
C THR A 313 -15.24 -4.24 -21.34
N ILE A 314 -14.29 -3.70 -22.10
CA ILE A 314 -14.29 -2.27 -22.39
C ILE A 314 -14.30 -2.13 -23.90
N THR A 315 -15.38 -1.55 -24.40
CA THR A 315 -15.54 -1.12 -25.79
C THR A 315 -14.35 -0.24 -26.19
N GLN A 316 -13.72 -0.59 -27.32
CA GLN A 316 -12.58 0.12 -27.88
C GLN A 316 -12.96 1.54 -28.30
N ASN A 317 -12.22 2.54 -27.80
CA ASN A 317 -11.48 3.51 -28.63
C ASN A 317 -10.93 4.64 -27.76
N GLN A 318 -9.60 4.76 -27.65
CA GLN A 318 -8.81 5.98 -27.89
C GLN A 318 -7.32 5.81 -27.52
N LYS A 319 -6.50 6.74 -28.00
CA LYS A 319 -5.03 6.72 -28.17
C LYS A 319 -4.21 6.43 -26.91
N TYR A 320 -3.05 5.81 -27.11
CA TYR A 320 -1.88 5.54 -26.24
C TYR A 320 -1.85 6.10 -24.79
N TYR A 321 -2.23 7.35 -24.55
CA TYR A 321 -2.26 7.98 -23.21
C TYR A 321 -3.49 7.61 -22.37
N GLU A 322 -4.60 7.24 -22.99
CA GLU A 322 -5.78 6.74 -22.27
C GLU A 322 -5.56 5.34 -21.71
N ASN A 323 -4.65 4.56 -22.30
CA ASN A 323 -4.40 3.19 -21.85
C ASN A 323 -3.81 3.13 -20.45
N LYS A 324 -2.88 4.02 -20.06
CA LYS A 324 -2.26 3.96 -18.72
C LYS A 324 -3.19 4.43 -17.60
N LEU A 325 -3.93 5.53 -17.80
CA LEU A 325 -4.96 5.95 -16.85
C LEU A 325 -6.09 4.92 -16.77
N LYS A 326 -6.50 4.36 -17.92
CA LYS A 326 -7.47 3.26 -17.98
C LYS A 326 -6.93 2.00 -17.30
N ASP A 327 -5.67 1.67 -17.46
CA ASP A 327 -5.03 0.53 -16.80
C ASP A 327 -5.01 0.75 -15.28
N PHE A 328 -4.66 1.95 -14.82
CA PHE A 328 -4.73 2.31 -13.40
C PHE A 328 -6.18 2.23 -12.88
N ILE A 329 -7.16 2.82 -13.56
CA ILE A 329 -8.58 2.77 -13.18
C ILE A 329 -9.07 1.32 -13.16
N THR A 330 -8.67 0.51 -14.15
CA THR A 330 -9.10 -0.88 -14.25
C THR A 330 -8.46 -1.72 -13.15
N LYS A 331 -7.14 -1.60 -12.93
CA LYS A 331 -6.44 -2.25 -11.80
C LYS A 331 -7.08 -1.83 -10.48
N SER A 332 -7.30 -0.53 -10.26
CA SER A 332 -7.93 0.00 -9.03
C SER A 332 -9.34 -0.55 -8.83
N SER A 333 -10.13 -0.64 -9.91
CA SER A 333 -11.46 -1.23 -9.88
C SER A 333 -11.42 -2.73 -9.59
N ASP A 334 -10.45 -3.46 -10.14
CA ASP A 334 -10.26 -4.89 -9.89
C ASP A 334 -9.89 -5.12 -8.41
N PHE A 335 -8.97 -4.33 -7.86
CA PHE A 335 -8.63 -4.34 -6.43
C PHE A 335 -9.83 -3.99 -5.55
N MET A 336 -10.56 -2.92 -5.89
CA MET A 336 -11.75 -2.51 -5.16
C MET A 336 -12.80 -3.62 -5.14
N ARG A 337 -13.06 -4.30 -6.27
CA ARG A 337 -13.98 -5.44 -6.35
C ARG A 337 -13.53 -6.57 -5.41
N VAL A 338 -12.25 -6.95 -5.44
CA VAL A 338 -11.69 -8.00 -4.59
C VAL A 338 -11.85 -7.64 -3.11
N TYR A 339 -11.38 -6.45 -2.70
CA TYR A 339 -11.42 -6.02 -1.32
C TYR A 339 -12.87 -5.83 -0.81
N ASN A 340 -13.79 -5.33 -1.65
CA ASN A 340 -15.22 -5.29 -1.33
C ASN A 340 -15.76 -6.68 -1.02
N ARG A 341 -15.49 -7.64 -1.89
CA ARG A 341 -16.00 -9.00 -1.75
C ARG A 341 -15.40 -9.72 -0.54
N ILE A 342 -14.11 -9.54 -0.29
CA ILE A 342 -13.43 -10.07 0.90
C ILE A 342 -14.02 -9.44 2.17
N ASN A 343 -14.23 -8.12 2.18
CA ASN A 343 -14.86 -7.40 3.29
C ASN A 343 -16.29 -7.88 3.54
N GLU A 344 -17.11 -8.06 2.50
CA GLU A 344 -18.46 -8.65 2.63
C GLU A 344 -18.44 -10.04 3.26
N GLN A 345 -17.51 -10.90 2.85
CA GLN A 345 -17.35 -12.24 3.42
C GLN A 345 -17.01 -12.17 4.91
N LEU A 346 -16.10 -11.27 5.31
CA LEU A 346 -15.75 -11.05 6.71
C LEU A 346 -16.93 -10.50 7.51
N GLU A 347 -17.63 -9.48 7.01
CA GLU A 347 -18.77 -8.85 7.70
C GLU A 347 -19.93 -9.82 7.95
N ARG A 348 -20.19 -10.75 7.02
CA ARG A 348 -21.18 -11.83 7.23
C ARG A 348 -20.80 -12.72 8.41
N LEU A 349 -19.52 -13.07 8.52
CA LEU A 349 -19.01 -13.86 9.63
C LEU A 349 -19.06 -13.08 10.95
N LEU A 350 -18.65 -11.81 10.94
CA LEU A 350 -18.69 -10.92 12.11
C LEU A 350 -20.13 -10.66 12.58
N THR A 351 -21.09 -10.55 11.67
CA THR A 351 -22.51 -10.42 12.02
C THR A 351 -22.99 -11.65 12.78
N LYS A 352 -22.59 -12.86 12.34
CA LYS A 352 -22.92 -14.11 13.03
C LYS A 352 -22.32 -14.16 14.44
N VAL A 353 -21.06 -13.76 14.58
CA VAL A 353 -20.36 -13.63 15.87
C VAL A 353 -21.08 -12.63 16.79
N LYS A 354 -21.47 -11.47 16.27
CA LYS A 354 -22.18 -10.43 17.02
C LYS A 354 -23.55 -10.90 17.52
N ASN A 355 -24.27 -11.65 16.70
CA ASN A 355 -25.56 -12.25 17.09
C ASN A 355 -25.43 -13.28 18.22
N LEU A 356 -24.21 -13.80 18.45
CA LEU A 356 -23.90 -14.67 19.60
C LEU A 356 -23.46 -13.87 20.84
N GLY A 357 -23.41 -12.54 20.77
CA GLY A 357 -23.05 -11.65 21.89
C GLY A 357 -21.57 -11.27 21.97
N TYR A 358 -20.77 -11.60 20.95
CA TYR A 358 -19.33 -11.35 20.93
C TYR A 358 -19.01 -10.09 20.11
N THR A 359 -18.13 -9.23 20.63
CA THR A 359 -17.79 -7.94 19.99
C THR A 359 -16.30 -7.79 19.71
N ASN A 360 -15.43 -8.42 20.50
CA ASN A 360 -13.99 -8.41 20.32
C ASN A 360 -13.51 -9.86 20.17
N ILE A 361 -13.24 -10.28 18.94
CA ILE A 361 -12.76 -11.63 18.64
C ILE A 361 -11.29 -11.61 18.26
N GLN A 362 -10.64 -12.74 18.49
CA GLN A 362 -9.28 -13.00 18.04
C GLN A 362 -9.25 -14.34 17.32
N GLY A 363 -8.44 -14.42 16.28
CA GLY A 363 -8.33 -15.59 15.44
C GLY A 363 -7.07 -15.54 14.60
N ASP A 364 -6.86 -16.61 13.83
CA ASP A 364 -5.78 -16.68 12.86
C ASP A 364 -6.39 -16.94 11.48
N PHE A 365 -5.91 -16.24 10.46
CA PHE A 365 -6.35 -16.45 9.09
C PHE A 365 -5.44 -17.42 8.35
N THR A 366 -6.07 -18.34 7.61
CA THR A 366 -5.43 -19.06 6.50
C THR A 366 -6.04 -18.55 5.21
N PHE A 367 -5.24 -17.87 4.40
CA PHE A 367 -5.70 -17.29 3.14
C PHE A 367 -5.67 -18.32 2.02
N ILE A 368 -6.72 -18.36 1.20
CA ILE A 368 -6.81 -19.24 0.04
C ILE A 368 -6.50 -18.41 -1.20
N MET A 369 -5.37 -18.69 -1.86
CA MET A 369 -4.89 -17.97 -3.04
C MET A 369 -4.89 -18.86 -4.30
N TRP A 370 -4.81 -18.21 -5.45
CA TRP A 370 -4.61 -18.87 -6.74
C TRP A 370 -3.15 -18.70 -7.18
N ASN A 371 -2.53 -19.79 -7.62
CA ASN A 371 -1.19 -19.79 -8.22
C ASN A 371 -1.33 -19.96 -9.74
N ASP A 372 -0.94 -18.93 -10.48
CA ASP A 372 -1.02 -18.92 -11.95
C ASP A 372 -0.04 -19.88 -12.62
N GLU A 373 1.13 -20.11 -12.05
CA GLU A 373 2.14 -21.00 -12.65
C GLU A 373 1.73 -22.47 -12.54
N LEU A 374 1.27 -22.86 -11.35
CA LEU A 374 0.85 -24.21 -11.03
C LEU A 374 -0.60 -24.48 -11.45
N GLN A 375 -1.35 -23.44 -11.85
CA GLN A 375 -2.77 -23.52 -12.15
C GLN A 375 -3.56 -24.23 -11.04
N THR A 376 -3.24 -23.92 -9.78
CA THR A 376 -3.84 -24.54 -8.60
C THR A 376 -4.04 -23.54 -7.48
N ARG A 377 -4.87 -23.90 -6.49
CA ARG A 377 -5.00 -23.12 -5.27
C ARG A 377 -3.93 -23.48 -4.26
N MET A 378 -3.49 -22.47 -3.53
CA MET A 378 -2.55 -22.59 -2.44
C MET A 378 -3.09 -21.90 -1.20
N LEU A 379 -2.51 -22.24 -0.06
CA LEU A 379 -2.81 -21.68 1.23
C LEU A 379 -1.66 -20.81 1.70
N LEU A 380 -1.97 -19.76 2.44
CA LEU A 380 -0.97 -18.86 3.01
C LEU A 380 -1.38 -18.52 4.44
N ASP A 381 -0.58 -18.89 5.42
CA ASP A 381 -0.87 -18.62 6.84
C ASP A 381 0.40 -18.37 7.66
N SER A 382 0.21 -17.95 8.91
CA SER A 382 1.31 -17.55 9.80
C SER A 382 2.15 -18.72 10.31
N LYS A 383 1.71 -19.96 10.08
CA LYS A 383 2.37 -21.19 10.54
C LYS A 383 3.39 -21.70 9.52
N HIS A 384 3.22 -21.36 8.25
CA HIS A 384 4.12 -21.74 7.17
C HIS A 384 4.99 -20.55 6.77
N ARG A 385 6.24 -20.54 7.24
CA ARG A 385 7.18 -19.43 7.02
C ARG A 385 8.52 -19.89 6.49
N ASP A 386 9.14 -19.03 5.70
CA ASP A 386 10.53 -19.21 5.29
C ASP A 386 11.45 -19.14 6.51
N GLU A 387 12.38 -20.09 6.61
CA GLU A 387 13.27 -20.18 7.76
C GLU A 387 14.20 -18.96 7.86
N ASN A 388 14.56 -18.36 6.73
CA ASN A 388 15.52 -17.25 6.65
C ASN A 388 14.81 -15.90 6.68
N THR A 389 13.80 -15.69 5.81
CA THR A 389 13.15 -14.38 5.68
C THR A 389 11.99 -14.19 6.66
N LYS A 390 11.46 -15.28 7.22
CA LYS A 390 10.23 -15.31 8.04
C LYS A 390 8.96 -14.87 7.29
N ASP A 391 9.06 -14.69 5.98
CA ASP A 391 7.91 -14.43 5.12
C ASP A 391 7.00 -15.66 5.07
N TYR A 392 5.72 -15.42 4.81
CA TYR A 392 4.75 -16.50 4.65
C TYR A 392 5.07 -17.26 3.35
N ILE A 393 5.03 -18.59 3.42
CA ILE A 393 5.21 -19.46 2.26
C ILE A 393 3.88 -20.08 1.88
N ALA A 394 3.55 -20.02 0.59
CA ALA A 394 2.38 -20.68 0.06
C ALA A 394 2.57 -22.20 0.07
N TYR A 395 1.55 -22.94 0.51
CA TYR A 395 1.57 -24.40 0.56
C TYR A 395 0.33 -25.02 -0.12
N PRO A 396 0.40 -26.28 -0.56
CA PRO A 396 -0.69 -26.91 -1.32
C PRO A 396 -2.01 -27.02 -0.53
N ILE A 397 -3.13 -26.84 -1.22
CA ILE A 397 -4.48 -26.87 -0.62
C ILE A 397 -4.90 -28.26 -0.10
N GLU A 398 -4.24 -29.32 -0.55
CA GLU A 398 -4.44 -30.69 -0.11
C GLU A 398 -4.15 -30.87 1.39
N GLN A 399 -3.48 -29.91 2.01
CA GLN A 399 -3.18 -29.90 3.44
C GLN A 399 -4.32 -29.33 4.31
N ILE A 400 -5.45 -28.88 3.74
CA ILE A 400 -6.64 -28.55 4.53
C ILE A 400 -7.14 -29.82 5.22
N ASP A 401 -7.31 -29.75 6.54
CA ASP A 401 -8.04 -30.78 7.29
C ASP A 401 -9.55 -30.51 7.27
N PRO A 402 -10.37 -31.33 6.58
CA PRO A 402 -11.82 -31.16 6.52
C PRO A 402 -12.52 -31.52 7.84
N ASN A 403 -11.81 -32.13 8.79
CA ASN A 403 -12.34 -32.39 10.13
C ASN A 403 -12.35 -31.13 11.00
N ILE A 404 -11.65 -30.08 10.58
CA ILE A 404 -11.71 -28.77 11.22
C ILE A 404 -13.00 -28.07 10.75
N PRO A 405 -13.94 -27.77 11.66
CA PRO A 405 -15.22 -27.14 11.35
C PRO A 405 -15.07 -25.82 10.58
N ASP A 406 -14.05 -25.04 10.92
CA ASP A 406 -13.74 -23.73 10.34
C ASP A 406 -13.39 -23.87 8.84
N CYS A 407 -12.56 -24.87 8.52
CA CYS A 407 -12.21 -25.24 7.15
C CYS A 407 -13.48 -25.62 6.39
N ASN A 408 -14.24 -26.57 6.93
CA ASN A 408 -15.44 -27.07 6.30
C ASN A 408 -16.51 -25.97 6.08
N TRP A 409 -16.73 -25.08 7.05
CA TRP A 409 -17.61 -23.92 6.88
C TRP A 409 -17.15 -23.02 5.73
N THR A 410 -15.86 -22.68 5.71
CA THR A 410 -15.25 -21.79 4.72
C THR A 410 -15.44 -22.32 3.31
N LEU A 411 -15.16 -23.61 3.13
CA LEU A 411 -15.25 -24.25 1.83
C LEU A 411 -16.69 -24.32 1.34
N ASN A 412 -17.68 -24.48 2.22
CA ASN A 412 -19.11 -24.50 1.86
C ASN A 412 -19.67 -23.12 1.44
N HIS A 413 -18.97 -22.01 1.71
CA HIS A 413 -19.44 -20.65 1.39
C HIS A 413 -18.64 -19.98 0.28
N ASN A 414 -17.73 -20.71 -0.38
CA ASN A 414 -16.74 -20.16 -1.32
C ASN A 414 -15.99 -18.94 -0.73
N ALA A 415 -15.67 -19.02 0.56
CA ALA A 415 -14.92 -17.97 1.21
C ALA A 415 -13.45 -17.99 0.76
N SER A 416 -12.85 -16.81 0.74
CA SER A 416 -11.49 -16.57 0.26
C SER A 416 -10.41 -16.81 1.33
N PHE A 417 -10.83 -17.07 2.56
CA PHE A 417 -9.99 -17.27 3.73
C PHE A 417 -10.71 -18.18 4.73
N ILE A 418 -9.95 -18.93 5.51
CA ILE A 418 -10.40 -19.66 6.69
C ILE A 418 -10.07 -18.77 7.90
N LEU A 419 -11.05 -18.54 8.78
CA LEU A 419 -10.83 -17.90 10.07
C LEU A 419 -10.91 -18.94 11.18
N ILE A 420 -9.80 -19.18 11.88
CA ILE A 420 -9.76 -20.06 13.05
C ILE A 420 -9.89 -19.17 14.29
N LEU A 421 -11.02 -19.25 14.97
CA LEU A 421 -11.28 -18.45 16.17
C LEU A 421 -10.54 -19.04 17.38
N ARG A 422 -9.84 -18.19 18.14
CA ARG A 422 -9.08 -18.64 19.33
C ARG A 422 -9.98 -19.03 20.49
N ASP A 423 -11.17 -18.45 20.59
CA ASP A 423 -12.18 -18.86 21.56
C ASP A 423 -12.88 -20.13 21.07
N GLU A 424 -12.64 -21.24 21.77
CA GLU A 424 -13.18 -22.55 21.40
C GLU A 424 -14.70 -22.63 21.49
N MET A 425 -15.33 -21.97 22.47
CA MET A 425 -16.79 -21.97 22.60
C MET A 425 -17.43 -21.17 21.48
N LEU A 426 -16.85 -20.02 21.15
CA LEU A 426 -17.29 -19.21 20.03
C LEU A 426 -17.09 -19.96 18.70
N CYS A 427 -15.91 -20.55 18.48
CA CYS A 427 -15.63 -21.41 17.32
C CYS A 427 -16.73 -22.48 17.19
N ARG A 428 -17.01 -23.23 18.26
CA ARG A 428 -18.06 -24.24 18.28
C ARG A 428 -19.43 -23.66 17.95
N ALA A 429 -19.78 -22.48 18.47
CA ALA A 429 -21.08 -21.85 18.22
C ALA A 429 -21.23 -21.32 16.79
N VAL A 430 -20.17 -20.69 16.26
CA VAL A 430 -20.10 -20.15 14.90
C VAL A 430 -20.13 -21.30 13.89
N TYR A 431 -19.41 -22.38 14.13
CA TYR A 431 -19.25 -23.48 13.19
C TYR A 431 -20.08 -24.72 13.54
N LYS A 432 -21.03 -24.63 14.49
CA LYS A 432 -21.82 -25.76 15.03
C LYS A 432 -22.39 -26.74 14.00
N ASN A 433 -22.83 -26.24 12.84
CA ASN A 433 -23.43 -27.05 11.78
C ASN A 433 -22.39 -27.81 10.92
N TYR A 434 -21.10 -27.60 11.20
CA TYR A 434 -19.96 -28.12 10.45
C TYR A 434 -19.04 -28.98 11.33
N HIS A 435 -19.41 -29.21 12.60
CA HIS A 435 -18.80 -30.22 13.47
C HIS A 435 -19.39 -31.59 13.18
N TYR A 436 -18.67 -32.41 12.41
CA TYR A 436 -19.05 -33.80 12.20
C TYR A 436 -18.43 -34.67 13.29
N SER A 437 -19.27 -35.36 14.06
CA SER A 437 -18.84 -36.09 15.25
C SER A 437 -18.11 -37.41 14.96
N ASN A 438 -18.22 -37.99 13.76
CA ASN A 438 -17.48 -39.17 13.29
C ASN A 438 -17.62 -39.31 11.76
N MET A 439 -16.61 -38.92 10.98
CA MET A 439 -16.55 -39.17 9.54
C MET A 439 -15.66 -40.38 9.25
N SER A 440 -16.07 -41.26 8.33
CA SER A 440 -15.20 -42.36 7.88
C SER A 440 -14.05 -41.81 7.04
N GLU A 441 -12.90 -42.48 7.07
CA GLU A 441 -11.70 -42.09 6.30
C GLU A 441 -11.99 -42.02 4.79
N SER A 442 -12.82 -42.95 4.28
CA SER A 442 -13.28 -42.93 2.88
C SER A 442 -14.17 -41.73 2.53
N PHE A 443 -14.99 -41.27 3.48
CA PHE A 443 -15.83 -40.09 3.31
C PHE A 443 -14.98 -38.82 3.34
N ILE A 444 -13.97 -38.76 4.23
CA ILE A 444 -12.99 -37.69 4.32
C ILE A 444 -12.20 -37.57 3.00
N ASP A 445 -11.64 -38.67 2.50
CA ASP A 445 -10.87 -38.69 1.24
C ASP A 445 -11.73 -38.25 0.03
N SER A 446 -12.96 -38.76 -0.06
CA SER A 446 -13.89 -38.39 -1.13
C SER A 446 -14.32 -36.92 -1.05
N THR A 447 -14.54 -36.43 0.17
CA THR A 447 -14.90 -35.04 0.45
C THR A 447 -13.73 -34.10 0.15
N ASN A 448 -12.50 -34.49 0.49
CA ASN A 448 -11.28 -33.75 0.16
C ASN A 448 -11.11 -33.65 -1.35
N LYS A 449 -11.18 -34.75 -2.08
CA LYS A 449 -11.08 -34.75 -3.56
C LYS A 449 -12.11 -33.83 -4.20
N SER A 450 -13.35 -33.86 -3.71
CA SER A 450 -14.43 -33.02 -4.21
C SER A 450 -14.19 -31.54 -3.91
N HIS A 451 -13.82 -31.20 -2.68
CA HIS A 451 -13.52 -29.82 -2.31
C HIS A 451 -12.28 -29.30 -3.05
N ILE A 452 -11.21 -30.08 -3.11
CA ILE A 452 -9.99 -29.72 -3.86
C ILE A 452 -10.31 -29.51 -5.34
N ALA A 453 -11.19 -30.33 -5.96
CA ALA A 453 -11.64 -30.12 -7.33
C ALA A 453 -12.38 -28.79 -7.53
N ILE A 454 -13.38 -28.49 -6.68
CA ILE A 454 -14.14 -27.22 -6.73
C ILE A 454 -13.23 -26.02 -6.52
N LEU A 455 -12.32 -26.13 -5.54
CA LEU A 455 -11.42 -25.05 -5.20
C LEU A 455 -10.37 -24.88 -6.32
N SER A 456 -9.75 -25.94 -6.81
CA SER A 456 -8.83 -25.83 -7.95
C SER A 456 -9.49 -25.39 -9.27
N GLY A 457 -10.82 -25.32 -9.35
CA GLY A 457 -11.54 -24.95 -10.57
C GLY A 457 -11.49 -26.03 -11.65
N ASN A 458 -10.95 -27.20 -11.32
CA ASN A 458 -10.94 -28.40 -12.12
C ASN A 458 -12.11 -29.28 -11.68
N ASP A 459 -13.32 -28.82 -12.03
CA ASP A 459 -14.56 -29.52 -11.73
C ASP A 459 -14.59 -30.88 -12.46
N ASP A 460 -14.05 -31.93 -11.83
CA ASP A 460 -14.40 -33.30 -12.20
C ASP A 460 -15.82 -33.58 -11.69
N LEU A 461 -16.77 -33.45 -12.62
CA LEU A 461 -18.22 -33.54 -12.41
C LEU A 461 -18.71 -34.98 -12.13
N SER A 462 -17.82 -35.97 -12.02
CA SER A 462 -18.19 -37.38 -11.82
C SER A 462 -18.75 -37.69 -10.42
N TYR A 463 -18.59 -36.80 -9.44
CA TYR A 463 -19.02 -37.04 -8.05
C TYR A 463 -20.24 -36.20 -7.63
N TRP A 464 -21.16 -36.84 -6.88
CA TRP A 464 -22.39 -36.24 -6.36
C TRP A 464 -22.45 -36.40 -4.83
N SER A 465 -22.56 -35.29 -4.09
CA SER A 465 -22.93 -35.30 -2.68
C SER A 465 -24.00 -34.25 -2.39
N LYS A 466 -24.82 -34.46 -1.35
CA LYS A 466 -25.82 -33.46 -0.91
C LYS A 466 -25.16 -32.12 -0.52
N SER A 467 -23.95 -32.16 0.05
CA SER A 467 -23.16 -30.98 0.37
C SER A 467 -22.69 -30.24 -0.90
N LEU A 468 -22.19 -30.98 -1.91
CA LEU A 468 -21.85 -30.43 -3.23
C LEU A 468 -23.05 -29.76 -3.91
N HIS A 469 -24.24 -30.35 -3.79
CA HIS A 469 -25.46 -29.76 -4.32
C HIS A 469 -25.89 -28.48 -3.59
N ALA A 470 -25.74 -28.42 -2.26
CA ALA A 470 -26.00 -27.21 -1.48
C ALA A 470 -24.99 -26.09 -1.79
N LEU A 471 -23.71 -26.44 -1.90
CA LEU A 471 -22.62 -25.58 -2.37
C LEU A 471 -22.92 -24.95 -3.73
N ARG A 472 -23.36 -25.77 -4.69
CA ARG A 472 -23.78 -25.30 -6.02
C ARG A 472 -25.00 -24.38 -5.97
N LYS A 473 -25.92 -24.56 -5.02
CA LYS A 473 -27.03 -23.62 -4.82
C LYS A 473 -26.59 -22.30 -4.22
N SER A 474 -25.57 -22.27 -3.34
CA SER A 474 -25.01 -21.03 -2.80
C SER A 474 -24.12 -20.25 -3.79
N VAL A 475 -23.68 -20.90 -4.87
CA VAL A 475 -22.98 -20.28 -6.02
C VAL A 475 -23.95 -19.50 -6.92
N VAL A 476 -25.25 -19.80 -6.87
CA VAL A 476 -26.27 -18.97 -7.51
C VAL A 476 -26.30 -17.65 -6.76
N CYS A 477 -25.81 -16.59 -7.41
CA CYS A 477 -26.15 -15.23 -7.02
C CYS A 477 -27.68 -15.18 -6.93
N GLU A 478 -28.22 -15.05 -5.72
CA GLU A 478 -29.52 -14.41 -5.57
C GLU A 478 -29.39 -13.03 -6.23
N GLU A 479 -30.28 -12.76 -7.19
CA GLU A 479 -30.32 -11.59 -8.05
C GLU A 479 -30.08 -10.25 -7.34
#